data_AF-A0A7C5LAH6-F1
#
_entry.id   AF-A0A7C5LAH6-F1
#
_cell.length_a   1.000
_cell.length_b   1.000
_cell.length_c   1.000
_cell.angle_alpha   90.00
_cell.angle_beta   90.00
_cell.angle_gamma   90.00
#
_symmetry.space_group_name_H-M   'P 1'
#
loop_
_entity.id
_entity.type
_entity.pdbx_description
1 polymer ?
#
loop_
_entity_poly.entity_id
_entity_poly.type
_entity_poly.pdbx_seq_one_letter_code
_entity_poly.pdbx_strand_id
1 'polypeptide(L)'
;MTDYRDKMDRDHYDRPSWSEIDKKKDRSKHVRDDEREIRTSKKKSVTGLSRYKEDLDRLFKTGEKSGLLKSLLETKGKEEILEDGKVPERQKLLRSIREAIGEKEINENIDKFLEKFQELPDDIEILTQALLHRNPEIQEFALQKISKYLDGHLPQQKSLLLSRIKNLINSTEEDSVRSLAVVVRKKLGL
;
A
#
# COMPACT_ATOMS: atom_id res chain seq x y z
N MET A 1 -16.05 -73.09 9.21
CA MET A 1 -17.00 -72.59 10.21
C MET A 1 -16.18 -72.19 11.44
N THR A 2 -15.74 -70.93 11.48
CA THR A 2 -14.98 -70.32 12.59
C THR A 2 -15.14 -68.80 12.50
N ASP A 3 -16.13 -68.30 13.23
CA ASP A 3 -16.20 -67.06 14.02
C ASP A 3 -15.50 -65.79 13.50
N TYR A 4 -16.23 -65.02 12.69
CA TYR A 4 -15.98 -63.60 12.39
C TYR A 4 -16.98 -62.71 13.16
N ARG A 5 -16.94 -62.70 14.50
CA ARG A 5 -17.89 -61.88 15.29
C ARG A 5 -17.30 -61.10 16.46
N ASP A 6 -16.01 -60.81 16.49
CA ASP A 6 -15.43 -60.14 17.66
C ASP A 6 -14.26 -59.17 17.37
N LYS A 7 -14.39 -58.32 16.34
CA LYS A 7 -13.39 -57.28 16.02
C LYS A 7 -13.99 -55.95 15.55
N MET A 8 -15.13 -55.54 16.10
CA MET A 8 -15.75 -54.24 15.76
C MET A 8 -16.03 -53.32 16.97
N ASP A 9 -15.51 -53.63 18.16
CA ASP A 9 -15.81 -52.86 19.39
C ASP A 9 -14.58 -52.40 20.20
N ARG A 10 -13.42 -52.13 19.57
CA ARG A 10 -12.19 -51.80 20.35
C ARG A 10 -11.44 -50.51 20.03
N ASP A 11 -11.90 -49.66 19.12
CA ASP A 11 -11.10 -48.48 18.70
C ASP A 11 -11.77 -47.10 18.95
N HIS A 12 -12.88 -47.02 19.68
CA HIS A 12 -13.64 -45.77 19.82
C HIS A 12 -13.59 -45.05 21.20
N TYR A 13 -12.76 -45.51 22.16
CA TYR A 13 -12.71 -44.94 23.52
C TYR A 13 -11.36 -44.40 24.00
N ASP A 14 -10.29 -44.41 23.19
CA ASP A 14 -8.96 -43.92 23.62
C ASP A 14 -8.59 -42.51 23.16
N ARG A 15 -9.51 -41.78 22.51
CA ARG A 15 -9.27 -40.37 22.19
C ARG A 15 -9.75 -39.50 23.35
N PRO A 16 -8.84 -38.80 24.05
CA PRO A 16 -9.25 -37.91 25.13
C PRO A 16 -10.23 -36.89 24.61
N SER A 17 -11.27 -36.65 25.40
CA SER A 17 -12.27 -35.63 25.09
C SER A 17 -11.60 -34.27 24.99
N TRP A 18 -12.11 -33.40 24.11
CA TRP A 18 -11.64 -32.01 23.98
C TRP A 18 -11.58 -31.29 25.34
N SER A 19 -12.50 -31.60 26.25
CA SER A 19 -12.51 -31.07 27.61
C SER A 19 -11.34 -31.59 28.46
N GLU A 20 -10.93 -32.85 28.28
CA GLU A 20 -9.77 -33.43 28.98
C GLU A 20 -8.44 -32.88 28.45
N ILE A 21 -8.36 -32.58 27.15
CA ILE A 21 -7.20 -31.93 26.54
C ILE A 21 -7.00 -30.54 27.15
N ASP A 22 -8.07 -29.76 27.31
CA ASP A 22 -8.01 -28.42 27.88
C ASP A 22 -7.62 -28.45 29.37
N LYS A 23 -8.17 -29.43 30.12
CA LYS A 23 -7.83 -29.66 31.53
C LYS A 23 -6.37 -30.09 31.75
N LYS A 24 -5.78 -30.80 30.78
CA LYS A 24 -4.35 -31.16 30.80
C LYS A 24 -3.45 -29.97 30.46
N LYS A 25 -3.91 -29.06 29.59
CA LYS A 25 -3.18 -27.84 29.20
C LYS A 25 -2.99 -26.90 30.40
N ASP A 26 -4.03 -26.71 31.20
CA ASP A 26 -3.99 -25.83 32.39
C ASP A 26 -3.11 -26.35 33.54
N ARG A 27 -2.84 -27.67 33.59
CA ARG A 27 -2.01 -28.30 34.64
C ARG A 27 -0.51 -28.31 34.32
N SER A 28 -0.09 -27.86 33.14
CA SER A 28 1.32 -27.81 32.75
C SER A 28 2.04 -26.66 33.49
N LYS A 29 2.84 -27.04 34.49
CA LYS A 29 3.57 -26.10 35.38
C LYS A 29 4.80 -25.44 34.73
N HIS A 30 5.01 -25.63 33.43
CA HIS A 30 6.25 -25.26 32.71
C HIS A 30 6.09 -24.18 31.62
N VAL A 31 4.97 -23.46 31.57
CA VAL A 31 4.76 -22.38 30.57
C VAL A 31 4.64 -20.99 31.23
N ARG A 32 4.84 -20.88 32.55
CA ARG A 32 4.58 -19.62 33.27
C ARG A 32 5.71 -18.59 33.28
N ASP A 33 6.95 -18.95 32.94
CA ASP A 33 8.06 -17.98 32.91
C ASP A 33 8.32 -17.40 31.51
N ASP A 34 8.23 -18.19 30.43
CA ASP A 34 8.49 -17.67 29.08
C ASP A 34 7.42 -16.68 28.60
N GLU A 35 6.15 -16.85 28.99
CA GLU A 35 5.08 -15.95 28.51
C GLU A 35 5.09 -14.58 29.20
N ARG A 36 5.69 -14.46 30.40
CA ARG A 36 5.89 -13.16 31.08
C ARG A 36 7.04 -12.36 30.46
N GLU A 37 8.11 -13.01 30.01
CA GLU A 37 9.22 -12.33 29.32
C GLU A 37 8.83 -11.89 27.90
N ILE A 38 7.99 -12.67 27.19
CA ILE A 38 7.52 -12.31 25.85
C ILE A 38 6.49 -11.16 25.89
N ARG A 39 5.68 -11.04 26.96
CA ARG A 39 4.73 -9.93 27.12
C ARG A 39 5.37 -8.62 27.59
N THR A 40 6.52 -8.67 28.24
CA THR A 40 7.26 -7.46 28.69
C THR A 40 8.20 -6.94 27.60
N SER A 41 8.73 -7.81 26.74
CA SER A 41 9.61 -7.42 25.61
C SER A 41 8.89 -6.72 24.46
N LYS A 42 7.57 -6.96 24.27
CA LYS A 42 6.74 -6.27 23.25
C LYS A 42 6.28 -4.85 23.63
N LYS A 43 6.61 -4.35 24.84
CA LYS A 43 6.28 -2.98 25.28
C LYS A 43 7.40 -1.95 25.04
N LYS A 44 8.39 -2.27 24.20
CA LYS A 44 9.47 -1.34 23.84
C LYS A 44 9.21 -0.65 22.49
N SER A 45 8.25 0.27 22.45
CA SER A 45 8.22 1.40 21.48
C SER A 45 7.15 2.47 21.77
N VAL A 46 6.57 2.51 22.97
CA VAL A 46 5.50 3.48 23.31
C VAL A 46 6.03 4.92 23.39
N THR A 47 7.33 5.11 23.65
CA THR A 47 7.92 6.45 23.79
C THR A 47 8.02 7.22 22.49
N GLY A 48 8.28 6.56 21.35
CA GLY A 48 8.36 7.22 20.04
C GLY A 48 6.99 7.63 19.51
N LEU A 49 6.01 6.72 19.59
CA LEU A 49 4.65 6.98 19.12
C LEU A 49 3.91 8.00 20.00
N SER A 50 4.10 7.95 21.32
CA SER A 50 3.50 8.94 22.25
C SER A 50 4.04 10.33 22.00
N ARG A 51 5.36 10.48 21.86
CA ARG A 51 6.00 11.76 21.53
C ARG A 51 5.52 12.31 20.20
N TYR A 52 5.39 11.46 19.18
CA TYR A 52 4.85 11.86 17.89
C TYR A 52 3.38 12.32 17.99
N LYS A 53 2.55 11.62 18.78
CA LYS A 53 1.16 12.03 19.01
C LYS A 53 1.05 13.35 19.79
N GLU A 54 1.87 13.53 20.81
CA GLU A 54 1.94 14.78 21.59
C GLU A 54 2.40 15.96 20.72
N ASP A 55 3.36 15.73 19.83
CA ASP A 55 3.84 16.73 18.88
C ASP A 55 2.77 17.08 17.83
N LEU A 56 1.99 16.10 17.35
CA LEU A 56 0.83 16.36 16.49
C LEU A 56 -0.26 17.14 17.21
N ASP A 57 -0.58 16.75 18.46
CA ASP A 57 -1.59 17.44 19.27
C ASP A 57 -1.22 18.90 19.55
N ARG A 58 0.07 19.19 19.77
CA ARG A 58 0.58 20.57 19.88
C ARG A 58 0.42 21.32 18.56
N LEU A 59 0.79 20.71 17.44
CA LEU A 59 0.64 21.34 16.13
C LEU A 59 -0.82 21.73 15.83
N PHE A 60 -1.79 20.88 16.18
CA PHE A 60 -3.20 21.17 15.94
C PHE A 60 -3.84 22.12 16.98
N LYS A 61 -3.36 22.14 18.22
CA LYS A 61 -3.93 22.99 19.29
C LYS A 61 -3.29 24.38 19.38
N THR A 62 -1.97 24.47 19.20
CA THR A 62 -1.21 25.71 19.40
C THR A 62 -0.55 26.23 18.14
N GLY A 63 -0.49 25.43 17.05
CA GLY A 63 0.17 25.81 15.80
C GLY A 63 1.70 25.74 15.85
N GLU A 64 2.28 25.30 16.97
CA GLU A 64 3.73 25.24 17.15
C GLU A 64 4.30 23.92 16.61
N LYS A 65 5.25 24.01 15.67
CA LYS A 65 5.93 22.86 15.06
C LYS A 65 7.07 22.38 15.97
N SER A 66 6.98 21.16 16.51
CA SER A 66 8.05 20.57 17.32
C SER A 66 9.32 20.27 16.49
N GLY A 67 10.47 20.11 17.16
CA GLY A 67 11.75 19.81 16.51
C GLY A 67 11.77 18.50 15.71
N LEU A 68 10.98 17.49 16.11
CA LEU A 68 10.85 16.24 15.35
C LEU A 68 10.09 16.46 14.04
N LEU A 69 8.97 17.19 14.09
CA LEU A 69 8.22 17.56 12.89
C LEU A 69 9.05 18.47 11.97
N LYS A 70 9.85 19.38 12.54
CA LYS A 70 10.77 20.22 11.79
C LYS A 70 11.84 19.41 11.07
N SER A 71 12.47 18.45 11.74
CA SER A 71 13.46 17.55 11.13
C SER A 71 12.85 16.61 10.08
N LEU A 72 11.60 16.15 10.27
CA LEU A 72 10.89 15.34 9.30
C LEU A 72 10.47 16.16 8.07
N LEU A 73 10.05 17.41 8.28
CA LEU A 73 9.83 18.39 7.22
C LEU A 73 11.12 18.69 6.45
N GLU A 74 12.23 18.93 7.14
CA GLU A 74 13.52 19.23 6.52
C GLU A 74 14.06 18.05 5.71
N THR A 75 13.78 16.81 6.13
CA THR A 75 14.26 15.59 5.46
C THR A 75 13.35 15.08 4.34
N LYS A 76 12.03 15.30 4.42
CA LYS A 76 11.06 14.84 3.41
C LYS A 76 10.43 15.95 2.55
N GLY A 77 10.59 17.21 2.90
CA GLY A 77 9.75 18.27 2.36
C GLY A 77 10.45 19.63 2.27
N LYS A 78 11.33 19.77 1.27
CA LYS A 78 11.37 21.02 0.50
C LYS A 78 10.26 21.03 -0.56
N GLU A 79 9.07 20.57 -0.20
CA GLU A 79 7.85 20.94 -0.92
C GLU A 79 7.22 22.05 -0.08
N GLU A 80 7.18 23.24 -0.70
CA GLU A 80 6.77 24.52 -0.15
C GLU A 80 5.65 24.42 0.88
N ILE A 81 6.00 24.62 2.14
CA ILE A 81 5.03 24.94 3.18
C ILE A 81 4.85 26.45 3.11
N LEU A 82 3.90 26.88 2.28
CA LEU A 82 3.36 28.22 2.34
C LEU A 82 2.81 28.47 3.75
N GLU A 83 3.18 29.61 4.33
CA GLU A 83 2.95 29.97 5.73
C GLU A 83 1.46 30.13 6.13
N ASP A 84 0.53 30.10 5.18
CA ASP A 84 -0.86 30.53 5.41
C ASP A 84 -1.92 29.47 5.08
N GLY A 85 -1.89 28.28 5.69
CA GLY A 85 -3.03 27.33 5.69
C GLY A 85 -3.62 26.92 4.32
N LYS A 86 -2.96 27.29 3.22
CA LYS A 86 -3.38 27.05 1.84
C LYS A 86 -2.62 25.83 1.38
N VAL A 87 -3.38 24.78 1.05
CA VAL A 87 -2.84 23.58 0.40
C VAL A 87 -1.99 24.04 -0.80
N PRO A 88 -0.70 23.66 -0.87
CA PRO A 88 0.19 24.09 -1.94
C PRO A 88 -0.44 23.75 -3.29
N GLU A 89 -0.32 24.63 -4.29
CA GLU A 89 -1.01 24.47 -5.57
C GLU A 89 -0.75 23.11 -6.21
N ARG A 90 0.47 22.60 -6.03
CA ARG A 90 0.86 21.24 -6.40
C ARG A 90 -0.11 20.20 -5.85
N GLN A 91 -0.34 20.18 -4.54
CA GLN A 91 -1.24 19.21 -3.90
C GLN A 91 -2.70 19.35 -4.35
N LYS A 92 -3.16 20.57 -4.64
CA LYS A 92 -4.51 20.77 -5.20
C LYS A 92 -4.64 20.12 -6.58
N LEU A 93 -3.64 20.29 -7.44
CA LEU A 93 -3.63 19.67 -8.77
C LEU A 93 -3.45 18.14 -8.70
N LEU A 94 -2.61 17.64 -7.78
CA LEU A 94 -2.48 16.20 -7.54
C LEU A 94 -3.82 15.58 -7.11
N ARG A 95 -4.55 16.30 -6.25
CA ARG A 95 -5.87 15.88 -5.80
C ARG A 95 -6.88 15.92 -6.96
N SER A 96 -6.87 16.95 -7.79
CA SER A 96 -7.78 17.03 -8.93
C SER A 96 -7.50 15.94 -9.98
N ILE A 97 -6.23 15.57 -10.21
CA ILE A 97 -5.87 14.43 -11.08
C ILE A 97 -6.41 13.12 -10.50
N ARG A 98 -6.28 12.92 -9.18
CA ARG A 98 -6.74 11.70 -8.50
C ARG A 98 -8.26 11.57 -8.48
N GLU A 99 -8.97 12.68 -8.28
CA GLU A 99 -10.44 12.72 -8.23
C GLU A 99 -11.07 12.74 -9.62
N ALA A 100 -10.32 13.03 -10.69
CA ALA A 100 -10.84 13.03 -12.05
C ALA A 100 -11.35 11.63 -12.44
N ILE A 101 -12.56 11.57 -13.00
CA ILE A 101 -13.19 10.30 -13.40
C ILE A 101 -13.21 10.20 -14.94
N GLY A 102 -13.33 11.33 -15.65
CA GLY A 102 -13.43 11.37 -17.10
C GLY A 102 -12.09 11.57 -17.81
N GLU A 103 -11.92 10.95 -18.98
CA GLU A 103 -10.73 11.08 -19.83
C GLU A 103 -10.39 12.54 -20.17
N LYS A 104 -11.42 13.37 -20.43
CA LYS A 104 -11.24 14.79 -20.72
C LYS A 104 -10.70 15.56 -19.52
N GLU A 105 -11.27 15.34 -18.34
CA GLU A 105 -10.84 15.98 -17.09
C GLU A 105 -9.41 15.55 -16.72
N ILE A 106 -9.10 14.27 -16.93
CA ILE A 106 -7.76 13.72 -16.72
C ILE A 106 -6.75 14.42 -17.61
N ASN A 107 -7.04 14.53 -18.91
CA ASN A 107 -6.15 15.20 -19.86
C ASN A 107 -5.89 16.65 -19.47
N GLU A 108 -6.96 17.42 -19.25
CA GLU A 108 -6.83 18.82 -18.87
C GLU A 108 -6.05 19.00 -17.56
N ASN A 109 -6.28 18.14 -16.56
CA ASN A 109 -5.61 18.24 -15.28
C ASN A 109 -4.13 17.85 -15.36
N ILE A 110 -3.80 16.86 -16.19
CA ILE A 110 -2.42 16.44 -16.43
C ILE A 110 -1.67 17.50 -17.25
N ASP A 111 -2.30 18.05 -18.29
CA ASP A 111 -1.72 19.13 -19.09
C ASP A 111 -1.46 20.37 -18.22
N LYS A 112 -2.44 20.82 -17.43
CA LYS A 112 -2.28 21.92 -16.46
C LYS A 112 -1.18 21.65 -15.43
N PHE A 113 -0.97 20.39 -15.07
CA PHE A 113 0.08 19.99 -14.15
C PHE A 113 1.46 20.03 -14.82
N LEU A 114 1.57 19.52 -16.04
CA LEU A 114 2.81 19.55 -16.83
C LEU A 114 3.21 20.97 -17.24
N GLU A 115 2.25 21.83 -17.56
CA GLU A 115 2.51 23.27 -17.81
C GLU A 115 3.16 23.96 -16.61
N LYS A 116 2.78 23.57 -15.39
CA LYS A 116 3.25 24.22 -14.15
C LYS A 116 4.50 23.57 -13.56
N PHE A 117 4.59 22.25 -13.57
CA PHE A 117 5.60 21.49 -12.82
C PHE A 117 6.57 20.71 -13.71
N GLN A 118 6.34 20.68 -15.02
CA GLN A 118 7.20 20.09 -16.06
C GLN A 118 7.45 18.57 -15.96
N GLU A 119 7.31 17.95 -14.79
CA GLU A 119 7.54 16.53 -14.53
C GLU A 119 6.38 15.89 -13.76
N LEU A 120 5.97 14.68 -14.17
CA LEU A 120 4.97 13.89 -13.44
C LEU A 120 5.55 13.30 -12.14
N PRO A 121 4.76 13.26 -11.04
CA PRO A 121 5.20 12.65 -9.79
C PRO A 121 5.38 11.13 -9.92
N ASP A 122 6.25 10.56 -9.09
CA ASP A 122 6.48 9.11 -8.98
C ASP A 122 5.35 8.39 -8.18
N ASP A 123 4.13 8.92 -8.23
CA ASP A 123 2.95 8.35 -7.58
C ASP A 123 2.21 7.40 -8.53
N ILE A 124 2.11 6.12 -8.17
CA ILE A 124 1.49 5.09 -9.01
C ILE A 124 0.06 5.45 -9.42
N GLU A 125 -0.74 6.01 -8.51
CA GLU A 125 -2.14 6.35 -8.80
C GLU A 125 -2.22 7.40 -9.91
N ILE A 126 -1.33 8.40 -9.85
CA ILE A 126 -1.24 9.48 -10.83
C ILE A 126 -0.69 8.94 -12.16
N LEU A 127 0.34 8.10 -12.11
CA LEU A 127 0.88 7.43 -13.29
C LEU A 127 -0.16 6.52 -13.95
N THR A 128 -0.99 5.82 -13.16
CA THR A 128 -2.09 4.98 -13.65
C THR A 128 -3.14 5.82 -14.36
N GLN A 129 -3.41 7.01 -13.84
CA GLN A 129 -4.32 7.97 -14.46
C GLN A 129 -3.74 8.54 -15.76
N ALA A 130 -2.43 8.83 -15.77
CA ALA A 130 -1.72 9.31 -16.95
C ALA A 130 -1.70 8.32 -18.12
N LEU A 131 -1.92 7.02 -17.88
CA LEU A 131 -2.11 6.04 -18.96
C LEU A 131 -3.37 6.29 -19.80
N LEU A 132 -4.36 7.02 -19.27
CA LEU A 132 -5.57 7.38 -20.02
C LEU A 132 -5.39 8.63 -20.87
N HIS A 133 -4.19 9.21 -20.84
CA HIS A 133 -3.91 10.43 -21.57
C HIS A 133 -3.99 10.23 -23.09
N ARG A 134 -4.41 11.24 -23.86
CA ARG A 134 -4.46 11.13 -25.34
C ARG A 134 -3.07 11.13 -25.99
N ASN A 135 -2.11 11.84 -25.39
CA ASN A 135 -0.74 11.93 -25.90
C ASN A 135 0.05 10.66 -25.58
N PRO A 136 0.56 9.92 -26.58
CA PRO A 136 1.35 8.72 -26.37
C PRO A 136 2.67 8.96 -25.63
N GLU A 137 3.31 10.12 -25.79
CA GLU A 137 4.58 10.40 -25.10
C GLU A 137 4.42 10.38 -23.58
N ILE A 138 3.28 10.89 -23.09
CA ILE A 138 2.91 10.87 -21.67
C ILE A 138 2.61 9.43 -21.21
N GLN A 139 1.95 8.63 -22.05
CA GLN A 139 1.70 7.22 -21.76
C GLN A 139 3.02 6.44 -21.66
N GLU A 140 3.97 6.66 -22.58
CA GLU A 140 5.29 6.04 -22.54
C GLU A 140 6.05 6.42 -21.28
N PHE A 141 6.10 7.71 -20.94
CA PHE A 141 6.75 8.19 -19.74
C PHE A 141 6.15 7.55 -18.48
N ALA A 142 4.82 7.50 -18.40
CA ALA A 142 4.11 6.86 -17.30
C ALA A 142 4.44 5.37 -17.21
N LEU A 143 4.43 4.63 -18.33
CA LEU A 143 4.79 3.22 -18.38
C LEU A 143 6.24 2.97 -17.96
N GLN A 144 7.19 3.81 -18.38
CA GLN A 144 8.58 3.70 -17.96
C GLN A 144 8.74 3.90 -16.45
N LYS A 145 8.09 4.92 -15.88
CA LYS A 145 8.11 5.16 -14.43
C LYS A 145 7.45 4.02 -13.66
N ILE A 146 6.31 3.53 -14.11
CA ILE A 146 5.64 2.35 -13.53
C ILE A 146 6.58 1.14 -13.60
N SER A 147 7.24 0.90 -14.74
CA SER A 147 8.12 -0.25 -14.91
C SER A 147 9.30 -0.25 -13.91
N LYS A 148 9.85 0.93 -13.59
CA LYS A 148 10.91 1.12 -12.58
C LYS A 148 10.36 0.92 -11.17
N TYR A 149 9.16 1.44 -10.89
CA TYR A 149 8.50 1.26 -9.59
C TYR A 149 8.25 -0.22 -9.27
N LEU A 150 7.85 -1.00 -10.28
CA LEU A 150 7.56 -2.42 -10.13
C LEU A 150 8.79 -3.29 -9.85
N ASP A 151 10.01 -2.81 -10.08
CA ASP A 151 11.24 -3.57 -9.83
C ASP A 151 11.55 -3.76 -8.34
N GLY A 152 10.86 -3.05 -7.45
CA GLY A 152 11.03 -3.19 -5.99
C GLY A 152 9.73 -3.25 -5.18
N HIS A 153 8.59 -2.86 -5.77
CA HIS A 153 7.34 -2.69 -5.03
C HIS A 153 6.13 -3.22 -5.80
N LEU A 154 5.22 -3.85 -5.06
CA LEU A 154 3.92 -4.26 -5.60
C LEU A 154 2.91 -3.12 -5.39
N PRO A 155 2.22 -2.66 -6.44
CA PRO A 155 1.29 -1.54 -6.32
C PRO A 155 0.08 -1.97 -5.49
N GLN A 156 -0.50 -1.04 -4.75
CA GLN A 156 -1.74 -1.31 -4.00
C GLN A 156 -2.92 -1.57 -4.94
N GLN A 157 -2.98 -0.86 -6.07
CA GLN A 157 -4.09 -0.92 -7.03
C GLN A 157 -3.77 -1.77 -8.28
N LYS A 158 -3.29 -3.01 -8.08
CA LYS A 158 -2.94 -3.91 -9.20
C LYS A 158 -4.07 -4.14 -10.20
N SER A 159 -5.28 -4.35 -9.72
CA SER A 159 -6.44 -4.66 -10.57
C SER A 159 -6.78 -3.51 -11.51
N LEU A 160 -6.77 -2.28 -10.99
CA LEU A 160 -6.99 -1.08 -11.77
C LEU A 160 -5.90 -0.90 -12.81
N LEU A 161 -4.63 -0.96 -12.39
CA LEU A 161 -3.48 -0.84 -13.29
C LEU A 161 -3.52 -1.90 -14.41
N LEU A 162 -3.82 -3.17 -14.08
CA LEU A 162 -3.94 -4.24 -15.07
C LEU A 162 -5.11 -4.01 -16.04
N SER A 163 -6.26 -3.57 -15.55
CA SER A 163 -7.40 -3.23 -16.40
C SER A 163 -7.04 -2.12 -17.39
N ARG A 164 -6.40 -1.04 -16.89
CA ARG A 164 -5.97 0.09 -17.70
C ARG A 164 -4.93 -0.29 -18.73
N ILE A 165 -3.92 -1.08 -18.36
CA ILE A 165 -2.90 -1.59 -19.28
C ILE A 165 -3.52 -2.50 -20.36
N LYS A 166 -4.47 -3.37 -19.99
CA LYS A 166 -5.17 -4.21 -20.98
C LYS A 166 -5.95 -3.37 -21.99
N ASN A 167 -6.67 -2.36 -21.50
CA ASN A 167 -7.40 -1.45 -22.38
C ASN A 167 -6.43 -0.70 -23.30
N LEU A 168 -5.33 -0.20 -22.75
CA LEU A 168 -4.27 0.48 -23.51
C LEU A 168 -3.69 -0.41 -24.62
N ILE A 169 -3.36 -1.67 -24.32
CA ILE A 169 -2.85 -2.61 -25.33
C ILE A 169 -3.85 -2.80 -26.48
N ASN A 170 -5.15 -2.81 -26.18
CA ASN A 170 -6.21 -2.99 -27.16
C ASN A 170 -6.53 -1.72 -27.96
N SER A 171 -6.40 -0.54 -27.36
CA SER A 171 -6.78 0.74 -27.95
C SER A 171 -5.62 1.47 -28.65
N THR A 172 -4.38 1.20 -28.24
CA THR A 172 -3.22 1.94 -28.75
C THR A 172 -2.75 1.36 -30.08
N GLU A 173 -2.60 2.24 -31.08
CA GLU A 173 -2.06 1.92 -32.40
C GLU A 173 -0.53 1.93 -32.43
N GLU A 174 0.10 2.59 -31.46
CA GLU A 174 1.55 2.78 -31.40
C GLU A 174 2.29 1.58 -30.78
N ASP A 175 3.25 1.04 -31.53
CA ASP A 175 3.95 -0.19 -31.18
C ASP A 175 4.89 -0.03 -29.97
N SER A 176 5.47 1.16 -29.76
CA SER A 176 6.35 1.45 -28.63
C SER A 176 5.60 1.38 -27.29
N VAL A 177 4.49 2.11 -27.17
CA VAL A 177 3.58 2.07 -26.01
C VAL A 177 3.08 0.65 -25.76
N ARG A 178 2.66 -0.05 -26.82
CA ARG A 178 2.16 -1.44 -26.73
C ARG A 178 3.24 -2.38 -26.18
N SER A 179 4.47 -2.27 -26.67
CA SER A 179 5.59 -3.11 -26.21
C SER A 179 5.89 -2.89 -24.72
N LEU A 180 5.94 -1.63 -24.27
CA LEU A 180 6.17 -1.28 -22.87
C LEU A 180 5.02 -1.76 -21.97
N ALA A 181 3.77 -1.59 -22.42
CA ALA A 181 2.59 -2.04 -21.70
C ALA A 181 2.61 -3.57 -21.49
N VAL A 182 3.06 -4.35 -22.49
CA VAL A 182 3.23 -5.80 -22.37
C VAL A 182 4.32 -6.15 -21.35
N VAL A 183 5.46 -5.43 -21.34
CA VAL A 183 6.53 -5.65 -20.36
C VAL A 183 6.02 -5.38 -18.94
N VAL A 184 5.33 -4.26 -18.72
CA VAL A 184 4.75 -3.90 -17.42
C VAL A 184 3.72 -4.94 -16.98
N ARG A 185 2.87 -5.43 -17.90
CA ARG A 185 1.91 -6.51 -17.62
C ARG A 185 2.60 -7.79 -17.15
N LYS A 186 3.70 -8.19 -17.78
CA LYS A 186 4.49 -9.36 -17.37
C LYS A 186 5.08 -9.19 -15.99
N LYS A 187 5.65 -8.01 -15.69
CA LYS A 187 6.18 -7.69 -14.35
C LYS A 187 5.11 -7.75 -13.25
N LEU A 188 3.85 -7.46 -13.58
CA LEU A 188 2.72 -7.55 -12.64
C LEU A 188 2.23 -8.98 -12.38
N GLY A 189 2.78 -9.99 -13.06
CA GLY A 189 2.48 -11.41 -12.81
C GLY A 189 1.50 -12.06 -13.80
N LEU A 190 1.50 -11.63 -15.08
CA LEU A 190 0.76 -12.28 -16.18
C LEU A 190 1.60 -12.40 -17.45
#